data_AF-A0A932PYZ1-F1
#
_entry.id   AF-A0A932PYZ1-F1
#
_cell.length_a   1.000
_cell.length_b   1.000
_cell.length_c   1.000
_cell.angle_alpha   90.00
_cell.angle_beta   90.00
_cell.angle_gamma   90.00
#
_symmetry.space_group_name_H-M   'P 1'
#
loop_
_entity.id
_entity.type
_entity.pdbx_description
1 polymer ?
#
loop_
_entity_poly.entity_id
_entity_poly.type
_entity_poly.pdbx_seq_one_letter_code
_entity_poly.pdbx_strand_id
1 'polypeptide(L)' 'MLFEDNIAHAADLIINATRVVALTGAGISTPSGIPDFRSPGSGLWEKADPFVVASLEGFLRNPNAFYDWIKPLIQITR' A
#
# COMPACT_ATOMS: atom_id res chain seq x y z
N MET A 1 -2.87 7.28 27.02
CA MET A 1 -4.02 7.85 26.28
C MET A 1 -4.74 6.71 25.62
N LEU A 2 -6.07 6.68 25.74
CA LEU A 2 -6.92 5.73 25.04
C LEU A 2 -6.93 6.07 23.55
N PHE A 3 -7.34 5.10 22.71
CA PHE A 3 -7.38 5.29 21.25
C PHE A 3 -8.22 6.50 20.82
N GLU A 4 -9.37 6.69 21.47
CA GLU A 4 -10.26 7.83 21.24
C GLU A 4 -9.59 9.18 21.58
N ASP A 5 -8.76 9.23 22.62
CA ASP A 5 -8.04 10.46 23.00
C ASP A 5 -7.07 10.89 21.89
N ASN A 6 -6.42 9.92 21.24
CA ASN A 6 -5.48 10.20 20.15
C ASN A 6 -6.19 10.71 18.89
N ILE A 7 -7.39 10.19 18.59
CA ILE A 7 -8.20 10.67 17.46
C ILE A 7 -8.66 12.10 17.71
N ALA A 8 -9.18 12.39 18.90
CA ALA A 8 -9.59 13.74 19.27
C ALA A 8 -8.43 14.73 19.17
N HIS A 9 -7.25 14.33 19.68
CA HIS A 9 -6.05 15.16 19.59
C HIS A 9 -5.60 15.40 18.14
N ALA A 10 -5.63 14.38 17.28
CA ALA A 10 -5.32 14.54 15.87
C ALA A 10 -6.30 15.48 15.15
N ALA A 11 -7.59 15.40 15.47
CA ALA A 11 -8.61 16.29 14.92
C ALA A 11 -8.35 17.75 15.31
N ASP A 12 -8.02 18.01 16.57
CA ASP A 12 -7.68 19.36 17.04
C ASP A 12 -6.46 19.94 16.31
N LEU A 13 -5.41 19.14 16.11
CA LEU A 13 -4.23 19.55 15.34
C LEU A 13 -4.59 19.89 13.89
N ILE A 14 -5.47 19.11 13.26
CA ILE A 14 -5.92 19.34 11.88
C ILE A 14 -6.76 20.62 11.78
N ILE A 15 -7.70 20.83 12.70
CA ILE A 15 -8.61 22.00 12.71
C ILE A 15 -7.82 23.32 12.84
N ASN A 16 -6.76 23.32 13.65
CA ASN A 16 -5.96 24.52 13.92
C ASN A 16 -4.81 24.72 12.91
N ALA A 17 -4.56 23.78 12.00
CA ALA A 17 -3.49 23.90 11.03
C ALA A 17 -3.86 24.85 9.88
N THR A 18 -2.90 25.68 9.45
CA THR A 18 -3.06 26.52 8.24
C THR A 18 -2.80 25.76 6.95
N ARG A 19 -2.04 24.67 7.01
CA ARG A 19 -1.74 23.76 5.90
C ARG A 19 -1.59 22.33 6.42
N VAL A 20 -2.30 21.40 5.80
CA VAL A 20 -2.26 19.97 6.14
C VAL A 20 -1.76 19.19 4.94
N VAL A 21 -0.86 18.23 5.19
CA VAL A 21 -0.35 17.29 4.18
C VAL A 21 -0.52 15.88 4.73
N ALA A 22 -1.09 14.99 3.93
CA ALA A 22 -1.19 13.58 4.25
C ALA A 22 -0.19 12.79 3.39
N LEU A 23 0.75 12.10 4.05
CA LEU A 23 1.54 11.05 3.42
C LEU A 23 0.78 9.74 3.57
N THR A 24 0.44 9.10 2.45
CA THR A 24 -0.29 7.84 2.45
C THR A 24 0.57 6.71 1.91
N GLY A 25 0.26 5.49 2.33
CA GLY A 25 0.83 4.26 1.78
C GLY A 25 -0.29 3.30 1.37
N ALA A 26 0.09 2.10 0.90
CA ALA A 26 -0.86 1.10 0.42
C ALA A 26 -1.97 0.74 1.43
N GLY A 27 -1.70 0.88 2.74
CA GLY A 27 -2.67 0.65 3.81
C GLY A 27 -3.97 1.45 3.69
N ILE A 28 -3.95 2.64 3.07
CA ILE A 28 -5.19 3.42 2.87
C ILE A 28 -6.15 2.78 1.86
N SER A 29 -5.62 1.92 0.97
CA SER A 29 -6.39 1.25 -0.09
C SER A 29 -6.85 -0.15 0.29
N THR A 30 -6.37 -0.72 1.40
CA THR A 30 -6.75 -2.07 1.83
C THR A 30 -8.25 -2.22 2.14
N PRO A 31 -8.94 -1.23 2.74
CA PRO A 31 -10.39 -1.34 2.94
C PRO A 31 -11.18 -1.30 1.63
N SER A 32 -10.57 -0.82 0.53
CA SER A 32 -11.16 -0.82 -0.82
C SER A 32 -10.90 -2.13 -1.58
N GLY A 33 -10.33 -3.15 -0.94
CA GLY A 33 -10.04 -4.45 -1.55
C GLY A 33 -8.74 -4.49 -2.37
N ILE A 34 -7.94 -3.42 -2.36
CA ILE A 34 -6.61 -3.42 -2.99
C ILE A 34 -5.61 -3.93 -1.95
N PRO A 35 -4.99 -5.10 -2.16
CA PRO A 35 -4.04 -5.65 -1.19
C PRO A 35 -2.82 -4.73 -1.08
N ASP A 36 -2.29 -4.60 0.14
CA ASP A 36 -0.99 -3.98 0.33
C ASP A 36 0.14 -4.97 0.05
N PHE A 37 1.38 -4.51 0.20
CA PHE A 37 2.55 -5.32 -0.09
C PHE A 37 3.03 -6.19 1.07
N ARG A 38 2.72 -5.85 2.34
CA ARG A 38 3.49 -6.31 3.52
C ARG A 38 2.64 -6.91 4.65
N SER A 39 1.32 -6.81 4.59
CA SER A 39 0.44 -7.32 5.64
C SER A 39 0.59 -8.83 5.80
N PRO A 40 0.74 -9.35 7.04
CA PRO A 40 0.82 -10.79 7.26
C PRO A 40 -0.43 -11.52 6.76
N GLY A 41 -0.25 -12.61 6.01
CA GLY A 41 -1.31 -13.46 5.47
C GLY A 41 -2.04 -12.91 4.25
N SER A 42 -1.82 -11.65 3.86
CA SER A 42 -2.53 -11.01 2.74
C SER A 42 -1.65 -10.16 1.81
N GLY A 43 -0.44 -9.81 2.25
CA GLY A 43 0.50 -8.95 1.54
C GLY A 43 1.06 -9.60 0.30
N LEU A 44 1.24 -8.80 -0.76
CA LEU A 44 1.71 -9.31 -2.06
C LEU A 44 3.10 -9.96 -2.01
N TRP A 45 3.97 -9.56 -1.09
CA TRP A 45 5.32 -10.14 -0.95
C TRP A 45 5.35 -11.55 -0.36
N GLU A 46 4.26 -12.03 0.22
CA GLU A 46 4.19 -13.44 0.62
C GLU A 46 4.04 -14.37 -0.60
N LYS A 47 3.65 -13.82 -1.76
CA LYS A 47 3.38 -14.58 -2.99
C LYS A 47 4.47 -14.43 -4.06
N ALA A 48 5.38 -13.47 -3.90
CA ALA A 48 6.43 -13.19 -4.88
C ALA A 48 7.63 -12.49 -4.23
N ASP A 49 8.83 -12.77 -4.73
CA ASP A 49 10.04 -12.05 -4.35
C ASP A 49 10.02 -10.63 -4.95
N PRO A 50 10.01 -9.56 -4.13
CA PRO A 50 10.00 -8.18 -4.61
C PRO A 50 11.20 -7.83 -5.50
N PHE A 51 12.36 -8.47 -5.31
CA PHE A 51 13.53 -8.23 -6.14
C PHE A 51 13.38 -8.81 -7.54
N VAL A 52 12.56 -9.85 -7.71
CA VAL A 52 12.27 -10.44 -9.02
C VAL A 52 11.18 -9.65 -9.74
N VAL A 53 10.08 -9.34 -9.05
CA VAL A 53 8.87 -8.82 -9.71
C VAL A 53 8.75 -7.30 -9.69
N ALA A 54 9.46 -6.59 -8.80
CA ALA A 54 9.27 -5.15 -8.56
C ALA A 54 10.58 -4.37 -8.35
N SER A 55 11.70 -4.86 -8.90
CA SER A 55 12.95 -4.12 -8.96
C SER A 55 13.32 -3.76 -10.39
N LEU A 56 14.09 -2.68 -10.57
CA LEU A 56 14.60 -2.29 -11.89
C LEU A 56 15.48 -3.39 -12.50
N GLU A 57 16.35 -4.01 -11.70
CA GLU A 57 17.23 -5.10 -12.14
C GLU A 57 16.42 -6.34 -12.57
N GLY A 58 15.43 -6.74 -11.76
CA GLY A 58 14.52 -7.83 -12.08
C GLY A 58 13.73 -7.57 -13.36
N PHE A 59 13.22 -6.34 -13.51
CA PHE A 59 12.51 -5.93 -14.71
C PHE A 59 13.39 -5.96 -15.97
N LEU A 60 14.62 -5.44 -15.89
CA LEU A 60 15.55 -5.46 -17.03
C LEU A 60 15.97 -6.89 -17.41
N ARG A 61 16.03 -7.82 -16.45
CA ARG A 61 16.33 -9.24 -16.70
C ARG A 61 15.16 -9.99 -17.32
N ASN A 62 13.96 -9.80 -16.81
CA ASN A 62 12.76 -10.47 -17.28
C ASN A 62 11.50 -9.62 -17.03
N PRO A 63 11.10 -8.77 -18.00
CA PRO A 63 9.90 -7.94 -17.86
C PRO A 63 8.61 -8.74 -17.63
N ASN A 64 8.53 -9.97 -18.14
CA ASN A 64 7.33 -10.81 -18.00
C ASN A 64 7.03 -11.15 -16.53
N ALA A 65 8.06 -11.26 -15.67
CA ALA A 65 7.87 -11.52 -14.25
C ALA A 65 7.01 -10.44 -13.56
N PHE A 66 7.21 -9.17 -13.91
CA PHE A 66 6.37 -8.07 -13.44
C PHE A 66 4.95 -8.15 -14.02
N TYR A 67 4.83 -8.32 -15.34
CA TYR A 67 3.52 -8.31 -16.00
C TYR A 67 2.62 -9.46 -15.55
N ASP A 68 3.16 -10.66 -15.44
CA ASP A 68 2.39 -11.84 -15.02
C ASP A 68 1.99 -11.76 -13.55
N TRP A 69 2.81 -11.12 -12.71
CA TRP A 69 2.50 -10.86 -11.31
C TRP A 69 1.43 -9.76 -11.12
N ILE A 70 1.46 -8.67 -11.90
CA ILE A 70 0.54 -7.54 -11.72
C ILE A 70 -0.82 -7.72 -12.42
N LYS A 71 -0.89 -8.47 -13.54
CA LYS A 71 -2.13 -8.67 -14.32
C LYS A 71 -3.35 -9.09 -13.47
N PRO A 72 -3.25 -10.07 -12.54
CA PRO A 72 -4.39 -10.46 -11.71
C PRO A 72 -4.92 -9.32 -10.82
N LEU A 73 -4.04 -8.41 -10.37
CA LEU A 73 -4.41 -7.29 -9.51
C LEU A 73 -5.20 -6.21 -10.26
N ILE A 74 -4.89 -6.00 -11.54
CA ILE A 74 -5.56 -5.01 -12.40
C ILE A 74 -7.01 -5.43 -12.68
N GLN A 75 -7.31 -6.73 -12.67
CA GLN A 75 -8.66 -7.24 -12.91
C GLN A 75 -9.60 -7.05 -11.72
N ILE A 76 -9.07 -6.83 -10.51
CA ILE A 76 -9.86 -6.61 -9.28
C ILE A 76 -10.50 -5.20 -9.27
N THR A 77 -9.96 -4.26 -10.05
CA THR A 77 -10.36 -2.84 -10.04
C THR A 77 -11.35 -2.47 -11.16
N ARG A 78 -12.04 -3.46 -11.75
CA ARG A 78 -13.06 -3.26 -12.79
C ARG A 78 -14.47 -3.54 -12.30
#